data_AF-A0A354GST4-F1
#
_entry.id   AF-A0A354GST4-F1
#
_cell.length_a   1.000
_cell.length_b   1.000
_cell.length_c   1.000
_cell.angle_alpha   90.00
_cell.angle_beta   90.00
_cell.angle_gamma   90.00
#
_symmetry.space_group_name_H-M   'P 1'
#
loop_
_entity.id
_entity.type
_entity.pdbx_description
1 polymer ?
#
loop_
_entity_poly.entity_id
_entity_poly.type
_entity_poly.pdbx_seq_one_letter_code
_entity_poly.pdbx_strand_id
1 'polypeptide(L)'
;MTMNAVKGTVQNGHVVLDNPTVLPEGSRVIVETITEDETVGMREEDWQDTPEAVTAWLRWYDSLEPLERTPQEEAEWRTAREAQKEREKAAFGERAEKVRRMWE
;
A
#
# COMPACT_ATOMS: atom_id res chain seq x y z
N MET A 1 7.83 19.05 9.41
CA MET A 1 7.62 19.26 10.85
C MET A 1 7.44 17.90 11.48
N THR A 2 8.29 17.50 12.42
CA THR A 2 8.16 16.20 13.09
C THR A 2 6.97 16.26 14.05
N MET A 3 5.92 15.51 13.75
CA MET A 3 4.70 15.46 14.56
C MET A 3 4.93 14.44 15.68
N ASN A 4 5.23 14.91 16.89
CA ASN A 4 5.30 14.05 18.07
C ASN A 4 3.87 13.74 18.54
N ALA A 5 3.25 12.71 17.97
CA ALA A 5 1.92 12.27 18.33
C ALA A 5 1.96 11.32 19.55
N VAL A 6 1.04 11.51 20.48
CA VAL A 6 0.80 10.59 21.61
C VAL A 6 -0.43 9.76 21.30
N LYS A 7 -0.32 8.43 21.42
CA LYS A 7 -1.40 7.50 21.11
C LYS A 7 -2.25 7.21 22.35
N GLY A 8 -3.52 6.93 22.12
CA GLY A 8 -4.47 6.56 23.15
C GLY A 8 -5.78 6.08 22.56
N THR A 9 -6.57 5.44 23.40
CA THR A 9 -7.87 4.88 23.04
C THR A 9 -9.00 5.65 23.74
N VAL A 10 -10.12 5.85 23.05
CA VAL A 10 -11.30 6.45 23.67
C VAL A 10 -12.00 5.42 24.55
N GLN A 11 -12.09 5.69 25.85
CA GLN A 11 -12.84 4.89 26.82
C GLN A 11 -13.81 5.80 27.58
N ASN A 12 -15.10 5.46 27.57
CA ASN A 12 -16.15 6.24 28.23
C ASN A 12 -16.12 7.74 27.86
N GLY A 13 -15.86 8.05 26.59
CA GLY A 13 -15.77 9.44 26.09
C GLY A 13 -14.49 10.19 26.45
N HIS A 14 -13.50 9.53 27.07
CA HIS A 14 -12.22 10.12 27.44
C HIS A 14 -11.08 9.45 26.67
N VAL A 15 -10.08 10.21 26.24
CA VAL A 15 -8.86 9.65 25.63
C VAL A 15 -7.96 9.13 26.74
N VAL A 16 -7.73 7.83 26.78
CA VAL A 16 -6.78 7.15 27.68
C VAL A 16 -5.50 6.90 26.90
N LEU A 17 -4.40 7.51 27.32
CA LEU A 17 -3.12 7.35 26.62
C LEU A 17 -2.53 5.95 26.84
N ASP A 18 -1.97 5.37 25.79
CA ASP A 18 -1.36 4.04 25.86
C ASP A 18 -0.07 4.07 26.70
N ASN A 19 0.63 5.21 26.66
CA ASN A 19 1.81 5.51 27.45
C ASN A 19 1.71 6.91 28.07
N PRO A 20 2.35 7.16 29.23
CA PRO A 20 2.44 8.50 29.80
C PRO A 20 3.01 9.50 28.80
N THR A 21 2.41 10.68 28.73
CA THR A 21 2.88 11.77 27.87
C THR A 21 4.09 12.49 28.48
N VAL A 22 4.99 12.97 27.62
CA VAL A 22 6.10 13.86 27.99
C VAL A 22 5.78 15.34 27.76
N LEU A 23 4.54 15.67 27.41
CA LEU A 23 4.12 17.04 27.17
C LEU A 23 4.14 17.86 28.47
N PRO A 24 4.62 19.12 28.43
CA PRO A 24 4.58 20.02 29.58
C PRO A 24 3.15 20.23 30.10
N GLU A 25 3.03 20.48 31.40
CA GLU A 25 1.75 20.83 32.01
C GLU A 25 1.13 22.09 31.35
N GLY A 26 -0.19 22.07 31.14
CA GLY A 26 -0.92 23.15 30.47
C GLY A 26 -0.88 23.11 28.94
N SER A 27 -0.23 22.12 28.34
CA SER A 27 -0.21 21.94 26.88
C SER A 27 -1.62 21.70 26.33
N ARG A 28 -2.02 22.50 25.33
CA ARG A 28 -3.25 22.26 24.55
C ARG A 28 -2.97 21.17 23.51
N VAL A 29 -3.88 20.22 23.40
CA VAL A 29 -3.77 19.09 22.47
C VAL A 29 -4.91 19.12 21.45
N ILE A 30 -4.63 18.65 20.24
CA ILE A 30 -5.63 18.33 19.22
C ILE A 30 -5.73 16.80 19.18
N VAL A 31 -6.95 16.27 19.18
CA VAL A 31 -7.20 14.83 19.09
C VAL A 31 -7.63 14.52 17.67
N GLU A 32 -6.83 13.72 16.98
CA GLU A 32 -7.18 13.17 15.66
C GLU A 32 -7.40 11.67 15.80
N THR A 33 -8.49 11.17 15.22
CA THR A 33 -8.74 9.73 15.15
C THR A 33 -7.75 9.10 14.18
N ILE A 34 -7.04 8.07 14.62
CA ILE A 34 -6.21 7.26 13.73
C ILE A 34 -7.17 6.37 12.94
N THR A 35 -7.45 6.73 11.69
CA THR A 35 -7.87 5.75 10.71
C THR A 35 -6.62 4.94 10.38
N GLU A 36 -6.61 3.64 10.64
CA GLU A 36 -5.66 2.78 9.94
C GLU A 36 -5.96 3.02 8.46
N ASP A 37 -5.07 3.71 7.75
CA ASP A 37 -5.14 3.78 6.30
C ASP A 37 -5.30 2.33 5.85
N GLU A 38 -6.36 2.04 5.06
CA GLU A 38 -6.52 0.74 4.44
C GLU A 38 -5.21 0.46 3.71
N THR A 39 -4.41 -0.45 4.26
CA THR A 39 -3.15 -0.81 3.65
C THR A 39 -3.48 -1.44 2.31
N VAL A 40 -2.94 -0.89 1.21
CA VAL A 40 -3.10 -1.51 -0.09
C VAL A 40 -2.39 -2.86 -0.06
N GLY A 41 -3.16 -3.93 -0.09
CA GLY A 41 -2.67 -5.31 -0.02
C GLY A 41 -3.08 -6.03 1.27
N MET A 42 -2.67 -7.29 1.37
CA MET A 42 -2.89 -8.14 2.54
C MET A 42 -1.58 -8.24 3.32
N ARG A 43 -1.65 -8.20 4.67
CA ARG A 43 -0.44 -8.41 5.49
C ARG A 43 0.02 -9.86 5.37
N GLU A 44 1.30 -10.12 5.63
CA GLU A 44 1.84 -11.48 5.56
C GLU A 44 1.13 -12.41 6.56
N GLU A 45 0.82 -11.91 7.77
CA GLU A 45 0.06 -12.65 8.77
C GLU A 45 -1.38 -13.01 8.35
N ASP A 46 -1.94 -12.25 7.40
CA ASP A 46 -3.28 -12.48 6.84
C ASP A 46 -3.23 -13.45 5.64
N TRP A 47 -2.03 -13.78 5.13
CA TRP A 47 -1.85 -14.74 4.05
C TRP A 47 -2.02 -16.18 4.55
N GLN A 48 -3.18 -16.77 4.21
CA GLN A 48 -3.52 -18.14 4.60
C GLN A 48 -2.97 -19.16 3.60
N ASP A 49 -2.17 -20.12 4.07
CA ASP A 49 -1.63 -21.25 3.30
C ASP A 49 -2.31 -22.60 3.64
N THR A 50 -3.40 -22.55 4.39
CA THR A 50 -4.18 -23.74 4.77
C THR A 50 -4.81 -24.42 3.55
N PRO A 51 -5.03 -25.75 3.58
CA PRO A 51 -5.68 -26.46 2.48
C PRO A 51 -7.06 -25.89 2.10
N GLU A 52 -7.81 -25.41 3.09
CA GLU A 52 -9.11 -24.78 2.91
C GLU A 52 -8.98 -23.44 2.18
N ALA A 53 -8.00 -22.61 2.56
CA ALA A 53 -7.72 -21.35 1.89
C ALA A 53 -7.30 -21.58 0.43
N VAL A 54 -6.39 -22.53 0.19
CA VAL A 54 -5.97 -22.90 -1.18
C VAL A 54 -7.17 -23.35 -2.02
N THR A 55 -8.07 -24.15 -1.44
CA THR A 55 -9.30 -24.58 -2.12
C THR A 55 -10.22 -23.40 -2.46
N ALA A 56 -10.35 -22.42 -1.56
CA ALA A 56 -11.13 -21.21 -1.81
C ALA A 56 -10.52 -20.36 -2.93
N TRP A 57 -9.19 -20.20 -2.94
CA TRP A 57 -8.46 -19.50 -3.99
C TRP A 57 -8.63 -20.15 -5.35
N LEU A 58 -8.56 -21.49 -5.43
CA LEU A 58 -8.79 -22.22 -6.68
C LEU A 58 -10.23 -22.02 -7.19
N ARG A 59 -11.24 -22.12 -6.31
CA ARG A 59 -12.63 -21.86 -6.70
C ARG A 59 -12.84 -20.43 -7.21
N TRP A 60 -12.21 -19.46 -6.56
CA TRP A 60 -12.24 -18.07 -7.01
C TRP A 60 -11.57 -17.92 -8.37
N TYR A 61 -10.38 -18.49 -8.57
CA TYR A 61 -9.65 -18.44 -9.83
C TYR A 61 -10.45 -19.09 -10.98
N ASP A 62 -11.06 -20.25 -10.73
CA ASP A 62 -11.91 -20.95 -11.71
C ASP A 62 -13.20 -20.19 -12.04
N SER A 63 -13.61 -19.25 -11.19
CA SER A 63 -14.77 -18.39 -11.45
C SER A 63 -14.46 -17.19 -12.36
N LEU A 64 -13.18 -16.92 -12.63
CA LEU A 64 -12.76 -15.81 -13.48
C LEU A 64 -13.01 -16.13 -14.95
N GLU A 65 -13.60 -15.19 -15.68
CA GLU A 65 -13.75 -15.29 -17.12
C GLU A 65 -12.38 -15.22 -17.80
N PRO A 66 -12.04 -16.15 -18.72
CA PRO A 66 -10.82 -16.07 -19.50
C PRO A 66 -10.75 -14.77 -20.28
N LEU A 67 -9.59 -14.11 -20.23
CA LEU A 67 -9.35 -12.92 -21.03
C LEU A 67 -9.05 -13.31 -22.48
N GLU A 68 -10.10 -13.42 -23.30
CA GLU A 68 -9.97 -13.57 -24.74
C GLU A 68 -9.64 -12.21 -25.39
N ARG A 69 -8.69 -12.21 -26.33
CA ARG A 69 -8.37 -11.03 -27.14
C ARG A 69 -8.42 -11.42 -28.60
N THR A 70 -8.95 -10.51 -29.41
CA THR A 70 -8.85 -10.63 -30.87
C THR A 70 -7.39 -10.47 -31.32
N PRO A 71 -7.03 -10.98 -32.52
CA PRO A 71 -5.69 -10.79 -33.07
C PRO A 71 -5.27 -9.31 -33.20
N GLN A 72 -6.24 -8.42 -33.43
CA GLN A 72 -5.99 -6.98 -33.51
C GLN A 72 -5.64 -6.41 -32.13
N GLU A 73 -6.45 -6.71 -31.10
CA GLU A 73 -6.19 -6.23 -29.73
C GLU A 73 -4.86 -6.76 -29.19
N GLU A 74 -4.49 -7.99 -29.55
CA GLU A 74 -3.19 -8.55 -29.20
C GLU A 74 -2.03 -7.77 -29.87
N ALA A 75 -2.18 -7.43 -31.15
CA ALA A 75 -1.19 -6.63 -31.87
C ALA A 75 -1.03 -5.23 -31.26
N GLU A 76 -2.15 -4.56 -30.97
CA GLU A 76 -2.18 -3.24 -30.32
C GLU A 76 -1.50 -3.30 -28.94
N TRP A 77 -1.81 -4.33 -28.15
CA TRP A 77 -1.20 -4.54 -26.84
C TRP A 77 0.30 -4.79 -26.93
N ARG A 78 0.77 -5.58 -27.91
CA ARG A 78 2.20 -5.84 -28.13
C ARG A 78 2.94 -4.56 -28.49
N THR A 79 2.40 -3.75 -29.40
CA THR A 79 2.97 -2.45 -29.76
C THR A 79 3.04 -1.51 -28.54
N ALA A 80 1.96 -1.43 -27.75
CA ALA A 80 1.95 -0.61 -26.54
C ALA A 80 2.98 -1.08 -25.51
N ARG A 81 3.10 -2.40 -25.30
CA ARG A 81 4.12 -3.03 -24.43
C ARG A 81 5.54 -2.68 -24.88
N GLU A 82 5.83 -2.75 -26.18
CA GLU A 82 7.14 -2.42 -26.73
C GLU A 82 7.48 -0.94 -26.54
N ALA A 83 6.56 -0.05 -26.85
CA ALA A 83 6.73 1.39 -26.63
C ALA A 83 6.94 1.73 -25.15
N GLN A 84 6.17 1.10 -24.25
CA GLN A 84 6.33 1.25 -22.81
C GLN A 84 7.72 0.79 -22.36
N LYS A 85 8.17 -0.39 -22.79
CA LYS A 85 9.48 -0.94 -22.44
C LYS A 85 10.62 0.02 -22.83
N GLU A 86 10.59 0.54 -24.05
CA GLU A 86 11.65 1.45 -24.51
C GLU A 86 11.62 2.79 -23.75
N ARG A 87 10.42 3.33 -23.46
CA ARG A 87 10.28 4.51 -22.60
C ARG A 87 10.83 4.27 -21.19
N GLU A 88 10.51 3.13 -20.58
CA GLU A 88 10.94 2.81 -19.22
C GLU A 88 12.45 2.64 -19.12
N LYS A 89 13.08 1.99 -20.11
CA LYS A 89 14.53 1.86 -20.21
C LYS A 89 15.20 3.24 -20.36
N ALA A 90 14.69 4.09 -21.25
CA ALA A 90 15.23 5.44 -21.42
C ALA A 90 15.13 6.27 -20.13
N ALA A 91 13.98 6.20 -19.44
CA ALA A 91 13.76 6.91 -18.18
C ALA A 91 14.52 6.31 -16.98
N PHE A 92 15.05 5.10 -17.09
CA PHE A 92 15.75 4.43 -15.98
C PHE A 92 17.00 5.20 -15.57
N GLY A 93 17.81 5.67 -16.53
CA GLY A 93 19.04 6.42 -16.24
C GLY A 93 18.76 7.69 -15.45
N GLU A 94 17.78 8.49 -15.87
CA GLU A 94 17.38 9.71 -15.17
C GLU A 94 16.87 9.43 -13.74
N ARG A 95 16.08 8.37 -13.55
CA ARG A 95 15.59 7.96 -12.23
C ARG A 95 16.72 7.47 -11.32
N ALA A 96 17.64 6.67 -11.85
CA ALA A 96 18.79 6.15 -11.08
C ALA A 96 19.70 7.29 -10.60
N GLU A 97 19.98 8.26 -11.47
CA GLU A 97 20.76 9.45 -11.15
C GLU A 97 20.08 10.34 -10.10
N LYS A 98 18.77 10.53 -10.22
CA LYS A 98 17.98 11.25 -9.20
C LYS A 98 18.06 10.57 -7.84
N VAL A 99 17.93 9.24 -7.80
CA VAL A 99 18.03 8.48 -6.56
C VAL A 99 19.44 8.62 -5.97
N ARG A 100 20.50 8.46 -6.75
CA ARG A 100 21.88 8.63 -6.24
C ARG A 100 22.07 9.99 -5.57
N ARG A 101 21.64 11.07 -6.21
CA ARG A 101 21.75 12.44 -5.67
C ARG A 101 20.96 12.68 -4.38
N MET A 102 19.92 11.90 -4.11
CA MET A 102 19.16 12.03 -2.85
C MET A 102 19.89 11.43 -1.64
N TRP A 103 20.91 10.61 -1.86
CA TRP A 103 21.66 9.89 -0.82
C TRP A 103 23.13 10.30 -0.72
N GLU A 104 23.56 11.31 -1.49
CA GLU A 104 24.83 12.05 -1.37
C GLU A 104 24.61 13.36 -0.60
#